data_AF-A0A9E5Q1N6-F1
#
_entry.id   AF-A0A9E5Q1N6-F1
#
_cell.length_a   1.000
_cell.length_b   1.000
_cell.length_c   1.000
_cell.angle_alpha   90.00
_cell.angle_beta   90.00
_cell.angle_gamma   90.00
#
_symmetry.space_group_name_H-M   'P 1'
#
loop_
_entity.id
_entity.type
_entity.pdbx_description
1 polymer ?
#
loop_
_entity_poly.entity_id
_entity_poly.type
_entity_poly.pdbx_seq_one_letter_code
_entity_poly.pdbx_strand_id
1 'polypeptide(L)'
;MPVAISGSVSGTVTDPQSLPTAFALQNSDTVTTSIVDPFDGFFRLSFLPAGIYTVSIRDTANRSATTDSVEVVAGLDNNLGNIELQY
;
A
#
# COMPACT_ATOMS: atom_id res chain seq x y z
N MET A 1 -0.48 29.30 -4.81
CA MET A 1 0.52 28.22 -4.66
C MET A 1 -0.12 26.93 -5.16
N PRO A 2 0.58 26.06 -5.91
CA PRO A 2 0.04 24.75 -6.26
C PRO A 2 -0.19 23.96 -4.97
N VAL A 3 -1.39 23.40 -4.81
CA VAL A 3 -1.71 22.50 -3.69
C VAL A 3 -1.47 21.08 -4.19
N ALA A 4 -0.79 20.25 -3.41
CA ALA A 4 -0.71 18.83 -3.73
C ALA A 4 -2.13 18.27 -3.79
N ILE A 5 -2.45 17.53 -4.85
CA ILE A 5 -3.75 16.86 -5.00
C ILE A 5 -3.68 15.37 -4.63
N SER A 6 -2.47 14.87 -4.41
CA SER A 6 -2.19 13.47 -4.09
C SER A 6 -1.24 13.33 -2.91
N GLY A 7 -1.36 12.21 -2.20
CA GLY A 7 -0.46 11.73 -1.16
C GLY A 7 0.11 10.35 -1.53
N SER A 8 0.62 9.66 -0.52
CA SER A 8 1.09 8.29 -0.66
C SER A 8 0.75 7.44 0.57
N VAL A 9 0.78 6.12 0.39
CA VAL A 9 0.74 5.15 1.48
C VAL A 9 2.00 4.32 1.41
N SER A 10 2.66 4.11 2.55
CA SER A 10 3.85 3.27 2.65
C SER A 10 3.70 2.22 3.75
N GLY A 11 4.61 1.26 3.76
CA GLY A 11 4.69 0.25 4.79
C GLY A 11 5.82 -0.74 4.54
N THR A 12 5.96 -1.69 5.45
CA THR A 12 7.00 -2.72 5.39
C THR A 12 6.40 -4.10 5.63
N VAL A 13 6.51 -5.00 4.66
CA VAL A 13 6.15 -6.41 4.80
C VAL A 13 7.27 -7.14 5.54
N THR A 14 6.95 -7.85 6.63
CA THR A 14 7.96 -8.50 7.48
C THR A 14 8.60 -9.75 6.84
N ASP A 15 7.93 -10.40 5.90
CA ASP A 15 8.47 -11.53 5.11
C ASP A 15 8.22 -11.35 3.60
N PRO A 16 9.06 -10.55 2.91
CA PRO A 16 8.85 -10.22 1.51
C PRO A 16 9.39 -11.28 0.52
N GLN A 17 9.83 -12.45 0.99
CA GLN A 17 10.53 -13.45 0.16
C GLN A 17 9.64 -14.06 -0.95
N SER A 18 8.32 -13.97 -0.82
CA SER A 18 7.35 -14.49 -1.80
C SER A 18 6.87 -13.45 -2.81
N LEU A 19 7.66 -12.40 -3.06
CA LEU A 19 7.38 -11.34 -4.03
C LEU A 19 6.00 -10.68 -3.83
N PRO A 20 5.71 -10.11 -2.65
CA PRO A 20 4.44 -9.46 -2.43
C PRO A 20 4.27 -8.22 -3.33
N THR A 21 3.02 -7.96 -3.69
CA THR A 21 2.60 -6.75 -4.39
C THR A 21 1.56 -6.03 -3.54
N ALA A 22 1.76 -4.73 -3.35
CA ALA A 22 0.83 -3.85 -2.67
C ALA A 22 -0.13 -3.21 -3.68
N PHE A 23 -1.39 -3.07 -3.30
CA PHE A 23 -2.48 -2.53 -4.11
C PHE A 23 -3.24 -1.49 -3.28
N ALA A 24 -3.42 -0.29 -3.82
CA ALA A 24 -4.41 0.66 -3.31
C ALA A 24 -5.72 0.48 -4.09
N LEU A 25 -6.78 0.16 -3.37
CA LEU A 25 -8.11 -0.10 -3.92
C LEU A 25 -9.06 1.02 -3.49
N GLN A 26 -9.90 1.48 -4.41
CA GLN A 26 -10.99 2.41 -4.11
C GLN A 26 -12.23 1.95 -4.88
N ASN A 27 -13.36 1.80 -4.20
CA ASN A 27 -14.59 1.25 -4.80
C ASN A 27 -14.37 -0.11 -5.50
N SER A 28 -13.49 -0.95 -4.94
CA SER A 28 -13.05 -2.25 -5.50
C SER A 28 -12.18 -2.20 -6.76
N ASP A 29 -11.88 -1.01 -7.29
CA ASP A 29 -10.95 -0.83 -8.40
C ASP A 29 -9.52 -0.58 -7.91
N THR A 30 -8.54 -1.11 -8.62
CA THR A 30 -7.12 -0.86 -8.34
C THR A 30 -6.75 0.52 -8.88
N VAL A 31 -6.40 1.43 -7.97
CA VAL A 31 -5.97 2.79 -8.31
C VAL A 31 -4.47 2.85 -8.53
N THR A 32 -3.71 2.13 -7.69
CA THR A 32 -2.25 2.07 -7.84
C THR A 32 -1.71 0.75 -7.31
N THR A 33 -0.55 0.35 -7.82
CA THR A 33 0.16 -0.85 -7.39
C THR A 33 1.64 -0.54 -7.19
N SER A 34 2.28 -1.32 -6.33
CA SER A 34 3.72 -1.21 -6.09
C SER A 34 4.26 -2.59 -5.72
N ILE A 35 5.40 -2.95 -6.30
CA ILE A 35 6.11 -4.18 -5.94
C ILE A 35 6.80 -3.92 -4.59
N VAL A 36 6.66 -4.86 -3.66
CA VAL A 36 7.37 -4.80 -2.39
C VAL A 36 8.84 -5.15 -2.63
N ASP A 37 9.74 -4.35 -2.06
CA ASP A 37 11.17 -4.62 -2.14
C ASP A 37 11.50 -5.95 -1.43
N PRO A 38 12.16 -6.91 -2.09
CA PRO A 38 12.41 -8.24 -1.52
C PRO A 38 13.51 -8.26 -0.45
N PHE A 39 14.30 -7.19 -0.29
CA PHE A 39 15.39 -7.10 0.68
C PHE A 39 14.95 -6.52 2.01
N ASP A 40 14.20 -5.41 1.99
CA ASP A 40 13.77 -4.71 3.21
C ASP A 40 12.26 -4.77 3.45
N GLY A 41 11.49 -5.29 2.48
CA GLY A 41 10.03 -5.40 2.57
C GLY A 41 9.29 -4.09 2.37
N PHE A 42 9.98 -3.01 2.01
CA PHE A 42 9.37 -1.71 1.86
C PHE A 42 8.50 -1.63 0.60
N PHE A 43 7.38 -0.94 0.71
CA PHE A 43 6.59 -0.53 -0.44
C PHE A 43 6.08 0.90 -0.29
N ARG A 44 5.78 1.51 -1.43
CA ARG A 44 5.12 2.82 -1.47
C ARG A 44 4.14 2.91 -2.63
N LEU A 45 2.90 3.18 -2.30
CA LEU A 45 1.79 3.48 -3.19
C LEU A 45 1.70 5.00 -3.34
N SER A 46 2.24 5.52 -4.45
CA SER A 46 2.38 6.96 -4.68
C SER A 46 1.28 7.52 -5.58
N PHE A 47 1.14 8.84 -5.58
CA PHE A 47 0.21 9.57 -6.46
C PHE A 47 -1.27 9.25 -6.23
N LEU A 48 -1.63 8.87 -5.00
CA LEU A 48 -3.02 8.61 -4.62
C LEU A 48 -3.73 9.94 -4.34
N PRO A 49 -4.83 10.28 -5.03
CA PRO A 49 -5.67 11.40 -4.64
C PRO A 49 -6.06 11.33 -3.17
N ALA A 50 -6.33 12.49 -2.54
CA ALA A 50 -6.83 12.47 -1.18
C ALA A 50 -8.17 11.74 -1.09
N GLY A 51 -8.32 10.83 -0.14
CA GLY A 51 -9.50 9.98 -0.02
C GLY A 51 -9.26 8.74 0.85
N ILE A 52 -10.28 7.89 0.93
CA ILE A 52 -10.22 6.62 1.65
C ILE A 52 -9.95 5.49 0.66
N TYR A 53 -9.03 4.60 1.04
CA TYR A 53 -8.61 3.45 0.27
C TYR A 53 -8.61 2.18 1.12
N THR A 54 -8.74 1.04 0.47
CA THR A 54 -8.36 -0.26 1.04
C THR A 54 -6.99 -0.62 0.49
N VAL A 55 -6.04 -0.95 1.35
CA VAL A 55 -4.71 -1.42 0.95
C VAL A 55 -4.68 -2.93 1.08
N SER A 56 -4.49 -3.62 -0.03
CA SER A 56 -4.32 -5.08 -0.06
C SER A 56 -2.90 -5.40 -0.48
N ILE A 57 -2.25 -6.32 0.22
CA ILE A 57 -0.94 -6.86 -0.14
C ILE A 57 -1.12 -8.35 -0.34
N ARG A 58 -0.60 -8.87 -1.45
CA ARG A 58 -0.73 -10.28 -1.82
C ARG A 58 0.59 -10.78 -2.36
N ASP A 59 0.97 -11.98 -1.99
CA ASP A 59 2.19 -12.62 -2.48
C ASP A 59 1.91 -13.80 -3.41
N THR A 60 2.97 -14.38 -3.95
CA THR A 60 2.90 -15.54 -4.84
C THR A 60 2.65 -16.87 -4.12
N ALA A 61 2.72 -16.88 -2.78
CA ALA A 61 2.46 -18.03 -1.92
C ALA A 61 1.02 -18.07 -1.38
N ASN A 62 0.12 -17.24 -1.94
CA ASN A 62 -1.27 -17.05 -1.52
C ASN A 62 -1.45 -16.47 -0.11
N ARG A 63 -0.45 -15.80 0.44
CA ARG A 63 -0.61 -15.01 1.67
C ARG A 63 -1.05 -13.60 1.32
N SER A 64 -1.87 -13.02 2.18
CA SER A 64 -2.35 -11.66 1.99
C SER A 64 -2.56 -10.92 3.31
N ALA A 65 -2.57 -9.60 3.23
CA ALA A 65 -3.04 -8.71 4.28
C ALA A 65 -3.89 -7.62 3.66
N THR A 66 -4.95 -7.21 4.36
CA THR A 66 -5.82 -6.13 3.92
C THR A 66 -5.99 -5.14 5.07
N THR A 67 -5.76 -3.88 4.78
CA THR A 67 -6.04 -2.76 5.69
C THR A 67 -7.13 -1.92 5.07
N ASP A 68 -8.30 -1.92 5.68
CA ASP A 68 -9.42 -1.10 5.23
C ASP A 68 -9.35 0.32 5.80
N SER A 69 -10.08 1.23 5.15
CA SER A 69 -10.27 2.60 5.62
C SER A 69 -8.96 3.39 5.82
N VAL A 70 -7.97 3.18 4.95
CA VAL A 70 -6.72 3.95 4.94
C VAL A 70 -6.98 5.33 4.35
N GLU A 71 -6.85 6.36 5.19
CA GLU A 71 -6.99 7.75 4.77
C GLU A 71 -5.70 8.26 4.11
N VAL A 72 -5.82 8.77 2.89
CA VAL A 72 -4.75 9.47 2.18
C VAL A 72 -5.02 10.96 2.24
N VAL A 73 -4.06 11.70 2.77
CA VAL A 73 -4.05 13.16 2.81
C VAL A 73 -3.05 13.68 1.79
N ALA A 74 -3.46 14.66 0.98
CA ALA A 74 -2.59 15.18 -0.06
C ALA A 74 -1.32 15.83 0.51
N GLY A 75 -0.18 15.54 -0.12
CA GLY A 75 1.14 16.00 0.33
C GLY A 75 1.73 15.23 1.52
N LEU A 76 1.02 14.25 2.08
CA LEU A 76 1.50 13.40 3.17
C LEU A 76 1.71 11.96 2.72
N ASP A 77 2.58 11.26 3.45
CA ASP A 77 2.74 9.82 3.38
C ASP A 77 2.09 9.18 4.61
N ASN A 78 1.10 8.31 4.39
CA ASN A 78 0.49 7.52 5.45
C ASN A 78 1.25 6.19 5.57
N ASN A 79 2.06 6.05 6.61
CA ASN A 79 2.84 4.83 6.85
C ASN A 79 2.03 3.85 7.71
N LEU A 80 1.73 2.68 7.14
CA LEU A 80 1.00 1.59 7.80
C LEU A 80 1.88 0.77 8.77
N GLY A 81 3.19 1.03 8.80
CA GLY A 81 4.14 0.31 9.63
C GLY A 81 4.43 -1.09 9.11
N ASN A 82 4.67 -2.02 10.05
CA ASN A 82 4.99 -3.41 9.75
C ASN A 82 3.71 -4.22 9.48
N ILE A 83 3.72 -4.99 8.39
CA ILE A 83 2.58 -5.79 7.93
C ILE A 83 3.02 -7.25 7.81
N GLU A 84 2.28 -8.13 8.48
CA GLU A 84 2.43 -9.58 8.38
C GLU A 84 1.35 -10.14 7.45
N LEU A 85 1.77 -10.97 6.47
CA LEU A 85 0.86 -11.64 5.55
C LEU A 85 0.35 -12.95 6.16
N GLN A 86 -0.94 -13.21 5.99
CA GLN A 86 -1.63 -14.39 6.53
C GLN A 86 -2.26 -15.22 5.41
N TYR A 87 -2.48 -16.51 5.67
CA TYR A 87 -3.13 -17.46 4.74
C TYR A 87 -4.66 -17.33 4.75
#